data_AF-D3B0B8-F1
#
_entry.id   AF-D3B0B8-F1
#
_cell.length_a   1.000
_cell.length_b   1.000
_cell.length_c   1.000
_cell.angle_alpha   90.00
_cell.angle_beta   90.00
_cell.angle_gamma   90.00
#
_symmetry.space_group_name_H-M   'P 1'
#
loop_
_entity.id
_entity.type
_entity.pdbx_description
1 polymer ?
#
loop_
_entity_poly.entity_id
_entity_poly.type
_entity_poly.pdbx_seq_one_letter_code
_entity_poly.pdbx_strand_id
1 'polypeptide(L)'
;MSSNSSDNHHVYAQKRLPESYGSGRSNKRIRSLFNGDLKIKTIKTVQSTQSVYDYDDMNSISNLIKIYDQYFGCDQGSTEIRSVCVQFFVEYHNSSKYVHFIDTNGYAKFIADVFFEQTDEVFSPILKLVPVTYTSVIMDIFNRIVNDNRINEWFKKWNESDVKRLKQRISSFSDCFDYNRLEPIGLFTYDYLYDIIYNENVLEKQKFIKSYNDRRRPIHSKEVKEKKKKELPAKQIILSESLLVQIITLSLPHDVDDRLYYYHKYSKYVFYSEHFPNLVDKEQLFSLAMVSKQFFKIISKIIDNKHFDWCGNLDLNNNDSQYKLVKSPPLLFEYASIKYIPYDQGIEYANRLMSRVEVFALETDEYDHNSISSLSRNDLQDIEEYEPIDVDQTYCEAIAKDGYLVYPPIMPNLKEIIVSKYYGYKTSYSKLLGHIIMSTPNGDGHGIERFTIDIVKDYYDHPLQNNIEFLRPLLQFHSKTLKSIKVSYRDFQPEDYETFLNQYQQPSEDDEDVDEEDDEDDEDDEDDDEEDEEDEEEEDEDDEDDEDKEDDEEDNE
;
A
#
# COMPACT_ATOMS: atom_id res chain seq x y z
N MET A 1 -31.66 10.95 69.80
CA MET A 1 -30.99 12.24 70.08
C MET A 1 -30.04 12.48 68.91
N SER A 2 -30.53 13.11 67.84
CA SER A 2 -30.31 14.54 67.49
C SER A 2 -28.87 14.77 67.02
N SER A 3 -28.51 15.42 65.92
CA SER A 3 -29.16 16.00 64.74
C SER A 3 -28.03 16.75 63.99
N ASN A 4 -28.15 16.85 62.66
CA ASN A 4 -27.70 17.96 61.80
C ASN A 4 -26.20 18.18 61.47
N SER A 5 -25.93 18.02 60.17
CA SER A 5 -25.38 19.00 59.21
C SER A 5 -24.49 20.15 59.69
N SER A 6 -23.40 20.38 58.95
CA SER A 6 -23.08 21.71 58.42
C SER A 6 -22.00 21.65 57.34
N ASP A 7 -22.33 22.27 56.20
CA ASP A 7 -21.42 22.82 55.19
C ASP A 7 -20.29 23.68 55.78
N ASN A 8 -19.19 23.85 55.04
CA ASN A 8 -18.64 25.20 54.85
C ASN A 8 -17.66 25.33 53.66
N HIS A 9 -17.95 26.39 52.90
CA HIS A 9 -17.17 27.05 51.85
C HIS A 9 -15.87 27.73 52.35
N HIS A 10 -14.86 27.85 51.46
CA HIS A 10 -13.90 28.98 51.30
C HIS A 10 -13.01 28.64 50.07
N VAL A 11 -12.98 29.26 48.87
CA VAL A 11 -13.05 30.64 48.31
C VAL A 11 -11.66 31.29 48.06
N TYR A 12 -11.48 31.80 46.82
CA TYR A 12 -10.49 32.73 46.21
C TYR A 12 -9.14 32.15 45.71
N ALA A 13 -8.58 32.52 44.53
CA ALA A 13 -8.63 33.80 43.84
C ALA A 13 -8.42 33.72 42.30
N GLN A 14 -9.00 34.71 41.62
CA GLN A 14 -8.82 35.06 40.20
C GLN A 14 -7.44 35.70 39.94
N LYS A 15 -6.89 35.51 38.73
CA LYS A 15 -6.03 36.51 38.08
C LYS A 15 -6.31 36.58 36.57
N ARG A 16 -6.35 37.84 36.12
CA ARG A 16 -6.84 38.37 34.83
C ARG A 16 -5.92 38.05 33.65
N LEU A 17 -6.51 37.92 32.46
CA LEU A 17 -5.85 38.07 31.16
C LEU A 17 -6.25 39.42 30.54
N PRO A 18 -5.33 40.13 29.86
CA PRO A 18 -5.61 41.43 29.25
C PRO A 18 -6.22 41.33 27.85
N GLU A 19 -6.86 42.44 27.51
CA GLU A 19 -7.75 42.69 26.39
C GLU A 19 -7.04 42.91 25.04
N SER A 20 -7.75 42.49 23.99
CA SER A 20 -8.02 43.15 22.70
C SER A 20 -6.91 43.85 21.90
N TYR A 21 -6.86 43.52 20.60
CA TYR A 21 -7.02 44.51 19.53
C TYR A 21 -7.96 43.95 18.46
N GLY A 22 -9.06 44.69 18.18
CA GLY A 22 -9.91 44.52 16.99
C GLY A 22 -9.26 45.13 15.74
N SER A 23 -9.87 45.25 14.56
CA SER A 23 -11.24 44.99 14.08
C SER A 23 -11.25 45.20 12.55
N GLY A 24 -12.22 44.61 11.84
CA GLY A 24 -12.58 45.02 10.47
C GLY A 24 -13.45 44.00 9.74
N ARG A 25 -14.61 43.59 10.28
CA ARG A 25 -15.96 43.96 9.79
C ARG A 25 -16.14 44.06 8.26
N SER A 26 -16.93 43.13 7.71
CA SER A 26 -18.27 43.48 7.22
C SER A 26 -19.23 42.30 7.44
N ASN A 27 -20.31 42.54 8.19
CA ASN A 27 -21.39 41.60 8.47
C ASN A 27 -22.64 42.13 7.76
N LYS A 28 -23.27 41.33 6.90
CA LYS A 28 -24.71 41.44 6.61
C LYS A 28 -25.45 40.52 7.57
N ARG A 29 -26.37 41.14 8.30
CA ARG A 29 -27.14 40.60 9.42
C ARG A 29 -28.42 39.99 8.85
N ILE A 30 -28.65 38.69 9.07
CA ILE A 30 -30.01 38.13 9.10
C ILE A 30 -30.22 37.66 10.54
N ARG A 31 -31.22 38.26 11.21
CA ARG A 31 -31.72 37.83 12.51
C ARG A 31 -32.68 36.66 12.25
N SER A 32 -32.44 35.49 12.83
CA SER A 32 -33.50 34.52 13.09
C SER A 32 -33.62 34.30 14.60
N LEU A 33 -34.87 34.40 15.05
CA LEU A 33 -35.34 34.14 16.39
C LEU A 33 -35.52 32.63 16.54
N PHE A 34 -34.75 31.96 17.40
CA PHE A 34 -35.19 30.70 18.02
C PHE A 34 -34.45 30.53 19.35
N ASN A 35 -35.12 30.91 20.44
CA ASN A 35 -34.84 30.40 21.78
C ASN A 35 -35.73 29.17 21.97
N GLY A 36 -35.11 28.01 22.04
CA GLY A 36 -35.77 26.75 22.38
C GLY A 36 -34.70 25.67 22.55
N ASP A 37 -34.60 25.14 23.76
CA ASP A 37 -33.70 24.04 24.13
C ASP A 37 -33.96 22.81 23.25
N LEU A 38 -33.19 22.67 22.18
CA LEU A 38 -33.09 21.44 21.40
C LEU A 38 -31.91 20.64 21.95
N LYS A 39 -32.21 19.64 22.78
CA LYS A 39 -31.36 18.47 22.96
C LYS A 39 -31.21 17.82 21.58
N ILE A 40 -30.14 18.16 20.87
CA ILE A 40 -29.71 17.43 19.68
C ILE A 40 -29.26 16.05 20.20
N LYS A 41 -30.18 15.08 20.16
CA LYS A 41 -29.78 13.69 19.98
C LYS A 41 -29.10 13.66 18.62
N THR A 42 -27.78 13.55 18.62
CA THR A 42 -27.02 13.20 17.42
C THR A 42 -27.57 11.86 16.95
N ILE A 43 -28.47 11.90 15.97
CA ILE A 43 -28.90 10.70 15.27
C ILE A 43 -27.66 10.29 14.49
N LYS A 44 -26.89 9.37 15.07
CA LYS A 44 -25.96 8.52 14.32
C LYS A 44 -26.82 7.68 13.40
N THR A 45 -27.24 8.24 12.27
CA THR A 45 -27.61 7.44 11.11
C THR A 45 -26.31 6.93 10.52
N VAL A 46 -25.67 6.00 11.23
CA VAL A 46 -24.76 5.06 10.60
C VAL A 46 -25.70 4.23 9.75
N GLN A 47 -25.81 4.59 8.46
CA GLN A 47 -26.20 3.60 7.48
C GLN A 47 -25.20 2.47 7.69
N SER A 48 -25.69 1.38 8.27
CA SER A 48 -25.05 0.08 8.27
C SER A 48 -24.93 -0.31 6.80
N THR A 49 -23.91 0.21 6.12
CA THR A 49 -23.40 -0.38 4.90
C THR A 49 -22.90 -1.73 5.34
N GLN A 50 -23.75 -2.74 5.18
CA GLN A 50 -23.33 -4.12 5.17
C GLN A 50 -22.17 -4.15 4.19
N SER A 51 -20.95 -4.31 4.71
CA SER A 51 -19.74 -4.22 3.92
C SER A 51 -19.81 -5.36 2.92
N VAL A 52 -20.19 -5.04 1.69
CA VAL A 52 -20.06 -5.99 0.58
C VAL A 52 -18.55 -6.19 0.44
N TYR A 53 -18.09 -7.37 0.86
CA TYR A 53 -16.75 -7.86 0.57
C TYR A 53 -16.76 -8.31 -0.88
N ASP A 54 -15.82 -7.80 -1.65
CA ASP A 54 -15.70 -8.14 -3.07
C ASP A 54 -14.53 -9.12 -3.21
N TYR A 55 -14.80 -10.41 -3.17
CA TYR A 55 -13.73 -11.41 -3.23
C TYR A 55 -13.06 -11.51 -4.61
N ASP A 56 -13.55 -10.78 -5.61
CA ASP A 56 -12.97 -10.76 -6.96
C ASP A 56 -12.07 -9.52 -7.17
N ASP A 57 -12.17 -8.49 -6.30
CA ASP A 57 -11.33 -7.30 -6.34
C ASP A 57 -9.93 -7.57 -5.76
N MET A 58 -9.06 -8.11 -6.63
CA MET A 58 -7.66 -8.41 -6.33
C MET A 58 -6.74 -7.18 -6.36
N ASN A 59 -7.22 -5.99 -6.70
CA ASN A 59 -6.37 -4.80 -6.81
C ASN A 59 -6.53 -3.84 -5.62
N SER A 60 -7.71 -3.76 -5.01
CA SER A 60 -8.01 -2.80 -3.95
C SER A 60 -7.42 -3.16 -2.60
N ILE A 61 -6.55 -2.29 -2.09
CA ILE A 61 -6.06 -2.41 -0.70
C ILE A 61 -7.20 -2.18 0.31
N SER A 62 -8.21 -1.40 -0.05
CA SER A 62 -9.36 -1.15 0.83
C SER A 62 -10.17 -2.43 1.03
N ASN A 63 -10.32 -3.23 -0.02
CA ASN A 63 -11.00 -4.49 0.03
C ASN A 63 -10.18 -5.53 0.81
N LEU A 64 -8.87 -5.62 0.54
CA LEU A 64 -7.95 -6.47 1.32
C LEU A 64 -8.03 -6.15 2.82
N ILE A 65 -7.98 -4.88 3.23
CA ILE A 65 -8.03 -4.50 4.65
C ILE A 65 -9.36 -4.94 5.29
N LYS A 66 -10.49 -4.82 4.58
CA LYS A 66 -11.78 -5.29 5.10
C LYS A 66 -11.79 -6.81 5.30
N ILE A 67 -11.28 -7.57 4.33
CA ILE A 67 -11.21 -9.05 4.41
C ILE A 67 -10.22 -9.47 5.50
N TYR A 68 -9.11 -8.74 5.65
CA TYR A 68 -8.17 -8.89 6.75
C TYR A 68 -8.86 -8.70 8.10
N ASP A 69 -9.60 -7.59 8.28
CA ASP A 69 -10.38 -7.31 9.50
C ASP A 69 -11.45 -8.40 9.74
N GLN A 70 -12.09 -8.91 8.69
CA GLN A 70 -13.08 -9.98 8.78
C GLN A 70 -12.48 -11.28 9.32
N TYR A 71 -11.29 -11.67 8.84
CA TYR A 71 -10.59 -12.85 9.35
C TYR A 71 -10.33 -12.77 10.86
N PHE A 72 -9.87 -11.61 11.35
CA PHE A 72 -9.60 -11.42 12.78
C PHE A 72 -10.85 -11.12 13.63
N GLY A 73 -11.93 -10.64 13.00
CA GLY A 73 -13.18 -10.29 13.67
C GLY A 73 -14.19 -11.43 13.77
N CYS A 74 -14.06 -12.49 12.99
CA CYS A 74 -14.97 -13.63 13.03
C CYS A 74 -14.64 -14.63 14.16
N ASP A 75 -15.66 -15.33 14.65
CA ASP A 75 -15.50 -16.35 15.67
C ASP A 75 -14.69 -17.53 15.13
N GLN A 76 -13.93 -18.22 16.00
CA GLN A 76 -13.15 -19.41 15.61
C GLN A 76 -14.00 -20.54 15.01
N GLY A 77 -15.32 -20.54 15.23
CA GLY A 77 -16.27 -21.49 14.64
C GLY A 77 -16.67 -21.19 13.19
N SER A 78 -16.31 -20.03 12.64
CA SER A 78 -16.64 -19.62 11.27
C SER A 78 -15.59 -20.08 10.27
N THR A 79 -15.35 -21.40 10.20
CA THR A 79 -14.33 -22.03 9.36
C THR A 79 -14.42 -21.61 7.88
N GLU A 80 -15.64 -21.58 7.33
CA GLU A 80 -15.88 -21.20 5.93
C GLU A 80 -15.42 -19.76 5.63
N ILE A 81 -15.87 -18.79 6.43
CA ILE A 81 -15.49 -17.38 6.26
C ILE A 81 -13.98 -17.21 6.35
N ARG A 82 -13.34 -17.87 7.32
CA ARG A 82 -11.87 -17.78 7.50
C ARG A 82 -11.15 -18.40 6.32
N SER A 83 -11.61 -19.55 5.84
CA SER A 83 -11.06 -20.21 4.65
C SER A 83 -11.13 -19.30 3.43
N VAL A 84 -12.27 -18.65 3.19
CA VAL A 84 -12.44 -17.70 2.07
C VAL A 84 -11.52 -16.48 2.25
N CYS A 85 -11.35 -15.96 3.47
CA CYS A 85 -10.41 -14.86 3.73
C CYS A 85 -8.95 -15.25 3.43
N VAL A 86 -8.52 -16.45 3.83
CA VAL A 86 -7.17 -16.95 3.55
C VAL A 86 -6.99 -17.18 2.05
N GLN A 87 -7.99 -17.75 1.37
CA GLN A 87 -7.96 -17.93 -0.07
C GLN A 87 -7.81 -16.60 -0.81
N PHE A 88 -8.62 -15.60 -0.46
CA PHE A 88 -8.52 -14.26 -1.03
C PHE A 88 -7.14 -13.64 -0.79
N PHE A 89 -6.60 -13.74 0.43
CA PHE A 89 -5.27 -13.22 0.75
C PHE A 89 -4.19 -13.86 -0.15
N VAL A 90 -4.28 -15.16 -0.37
CA VAL A 90 -3.36 -15.91 -1.23
C VAL A 90 -3.49 -15.45 -2.68
N GLU A 91 -4.70 -15.40 -3.22
CA GLU A 91 -4.96 -14.97 -4.60
C GLU A 91 -4.53 -13.51 -4.83
N TYR A 92 -4.84 -12.62 -3.89
CA TYR A 92 -4.44 -11.22 -3.91
C TYR A 92 -2.92 -11.08 -4.05
N HIS A 93 -2.15 -11.79 -3.22
CA HIS A 93 -0.69 -11.72 -3.24
C HIS A 93 -0.05 -12.49 -4.40
N ASN A 94 -0.67 -13.59 -4.86
CA ASN A 94 -0.22 -14.34 -6.04
C ASN A 94 -0.49 -13.60 -7.35
N SER A 95 -1.36 -12.59 -7.38
CA SER A 95 -1.70 -11.79 -8.56
C SER A 95 -0.58 -10.82 -8.97
N SER A 96 0.67 -11.29 -9.01
CA SER A 96 1.86 -10.51 -9.41
C SER A 96 2.19 -9.32 -8.51
N LYS A 97 1.87 -9.35 -7.21
CA LYS A 97 2.20 -8.24 -6.29
C LYS A 97 3.59 -8.39 -5.70
N TYR A 98 4.37 -7.32 -5.81
CA TYR A 98 5.76 -7.29 -5.34
C TYR A 98 5.88 -6.52 -4.03
N VAL A 99 7.00 -6.76 -3.31
CA VAL A 99 7.24 -6.23 -1.96
C VAL A 99 7.10 -4.71 -1.88
N HIS A 100 7.37 -3.99 -2.97
CA HIS A 100 7.36 -2.53 -3.00
C HIS A 100 5.96 -1.93 -2.99
N PHE A 101 4.92 -2.75 -3.13
CA PHE A 101 3.52 -2.32 -3.08
C PHE A 101 2.71 -2.93 -1.92
N ILE A 102 3.28 -3.84 -1.13
CA ILE A 102 2.56 -4.52 -0.05
C ILE A 102 3.05 -4.11 1.35
N ASP A 103 2.14 -4.15 2.33
CA ASP A 103 2.52 -4.03 3.74
C ASP A 103 3.16 -5.33 4.21
N THR A 104 4.49 -5.39 4.20
CA THR A 104 5.25 -6.58 4.60
C THR A 104 5.00 -6.99 6.04
N ASN A 105 4.68 -6.04 6.93
CA ASN A 105 4.40 -6.31 8.34
C ASN A 105 3.02 -6.96 8.50
N GLY A 106 1.99 -6.42 7.82
CA GLY A 106 0.65 -7.02 7.77
C GLY A 106 0.66 -8.39 7.07
N TYR A 107 1.39 -8.50 5.96
CA TYR A 107 1.61 -9.77 5.24
C TYR A 107 2.21 -10.84 6.15
N ALA A 108 3.33 -10.53 6.82
CA ALA A 108 4.01 -11.48 7.70
C ALA A 108 3.16 -11.86 8.93
N LYS A 109 2.40 -10.91 9.47
CA LYS A 109 1.46 -11.13 10.56
C LYS A 109 0.35 -12.11 10.17
N PHE A 110 -0.32 -11.87 9.04
CA PHE A 110 -1.41 -12.73 8.57
C PHE A 110 -0.96 -14.18 8.41
N ILE A 111 0.16 -14.40 7.73
CA ILE A 111 0.73 -15.74 7.52
C ILE A 111 1.06 -16.42 8.86
N ALA A 112 1.68 -15.69 9.79
CA ALA A 112 2.00 -16.21 11.11
C ALA A 112 0.74 -16.58 11.92
N ASP A 113 -0.35 -15.83 11.76
CA ASP A 113 -1.63 -16.15 12.39
C ASP A 113 -2.29 -17.39 11.77
N VAL A 114 -2.27 -17.52 10.44
CA VAL A 114 -2.81 -18.69 9.72
C VAL A 114 -2.02 -19.98 10.04
N PHE A 115 -0.72 -19.88 10.33
CA PHE A 115 0.08 -21.03 10.75
C PHE A 115 -0.56 -21.78 11.94
N PHE A 116 -1.13 -21.04 12.90
CA PHE A 116 -1.75 -21.57 14.12
C PHE A 116 -3.19 -22.09 13.93
N GLU A 117 -3.72 -22.13 12.71
CA GLU A 117 -5.07 -22.62 12.45
C GLU A 117 -5.30 -24.05 12.94
N GLN A 118 -6.48 -24.32 13.50
CA GLN A 118 -6.80 -25.65 14.02
C GLN A 118 -7.34 -26.60 12.96
N THR A 119 -7.99 -26.06 11.92
CA THR A 119 -8.60 -26.85 10.84
C THR A 119 -7.71 -26.84 9.60
N ASP A 120 -7.69 -27.95 8.88
CA ASP A 120 -6.97 -28.01 7.60
C ASP A 120 -7.71 -27.22 6.52
N GLU A 121 -9.02 -27.07 6.65
CA GLU A 121 -9.85 -26.26 5.74
C GLU A 121 -9.35 -24.81 5.67
N VAL A 122 -9.07 -24.16 6.82
CA VAL A 122 -8.58 -22.76 6.83
C VAL A 122 -7.08 -22.69 6.55
N PHE A 123 -6.33 -23.72 6.92
CA PHE A 123 -4.89 -23.73 6.71
C PHE A 123 -4.51 -24.01 5.25
N SER A 124 -5.15 -24.98 4.60
CA SER A 124 -4.73 -25.47 3.29
C SER A 124 -4.66 -24.40 2.18
N PRO A 125 -5.49 -23.34 2.13
CA PRO A 125 -5.34 -22.29 1.12
C PRO A 125 -3.98 -21.58 1.21
N ILE A 126 -3.42 -21.37 2.41
CA ILE A 126 -2.11 -20.70 2.57
C ILE A 126 -0.97 -21.48 1.91
N LEU A 127 -1.15 -22.79 1.70
CA LEU A 127 -0.14 -23.63 1.07
C LEU A 127 0.04 -23.33 -0.42
N LYS A 128 -0.91 -22.61 -1.03
CA LYS A 128 -0.84 -22.15 -2.42
C LYS A 128 -0.18 -20.77 -2.57
N LEU A 129 0.27 -20.17 -1.47
CA LEU A 129 0.93 -18.87 -1.50
C LEU A 129 2.29 -18.98 -2.19
N VAL A 130 2.49 -18.18 -3.24
CA VAL A 130 3.82 -17.92 -3.79
C VAL A 130 4.42 -16.81 -2.92
N PRO A 131 5.42 -17.11 -2.08
CA PRO A 131 5.93 -16.16 -1.10
C PRO A 131 6.66 -15.02 -1.80
N VAL A 132 6.73 -13.87 -1.13
CA VAL A 132 7.71 -12.86 -1.54
C VAL A 132 9.13 -13.43 -1.39
N THR A 133 9.96 -13.27 -2.41
CA THR A 133 11.33 -13.82 -2.50
C THR A 133 12.34 -13.14 -1.56
N TYR A 134 11.87 -12.32 -0.62
CA TYR A 134 12.71 -11.65 0.36
C TYR A 134 12.91 -12.48 1.61
N THR A 135 14.14 -12.92 1.82
CA THR A 135 14.51 -13.65 3.03
C THR A 135 14.25 -12.84 4.29
N SER A 136 14.32 -11.50 4.23
CA SER A 136 13.96 -10.67 5.39
C SER A 136 12.49 -10.77 5.78
N VAL A 137 11.58 -10.95 4.82
CA VAL A 137 10.15 -11.11 5.11
C VAL A 137 9.88 -12.51 5.63
N ILE A 138 10.48 -13.54 5.03
CA ILE A 138 10.38 -14.93 5.51
C ILE A 138 10.91 -15.04 6.95
N MET A 139 12.03 -14.37 7.24
CA MET A 139 12.58 -14.27 8.58
C MET A 139 11.65 -13.55 9.56
N ASP A 140 10.93 -12.53 9.12
CA ASP A 140 9.93 -11.86 9.97
C ASP A 140 8.75 -12.80 10.29
N ILE A 141 8.27 -13.55 9.30
CA ILE A 141 7.23 -14.60 9.48
C ILE A 141 7.71 -15.63 10.51
N PHE A 142 8.91 -16.19 10.30
CA PHE A 142 9.50 -17.15 11.22
C PHE A 142 9.59 -16.58 12.64
N ASN A 143 10.15 -15.38 12.78
CA ASN A 143 10.28 -14.73 14.09
C ASN A 143 8.95 -14.49 14.78
N ARG A 144 7.89 -14.15 14.05
CA ARG A 144 6.54 -14.02 14.62
C ARG A 144 6.06 -15.36 15.15
N ILE A 145 6.14 -16.43 14.34
CA ILE A 145 5.70 -17.77 14.74
C ILE A 145 6.45 -18.26 15.99
N VAL A 146 7.78 -18.21 16.00
CA VAL A 146 8.56 -18.78 17.12
C VAL A 146 8.59 -17.91 18.38
N ASN A 147 8.14 -16.65 18.30
CA ASN A 147 7.98 -15.78 19.47
C ASN A 147 6.51 -15.64 19.90
N ASP A 148 5.57 -16.18 19.14
CA ASP A 148 4.15 -16.19 19.49
C ASP A 148 3.95 -17.06 20.75
N ASN A 149 3.06 -16.64 21.64
CA ASN A 149 2.79 -17.37 22.88
C ASN A 149 2.06 -18.70 22.63
N ARG A 150 1.36 -18.85 21.50
CA ARG A 150 0.60 -20.04 21.12
C ARG A 150 1.49 -21.21 20.68
N ILE A 151 2.72 -20.96 20.20
CA ILE A 151 3.56 -22.01 19.57
C ILE A 151 3.82 -23.22 20.47
N ASN A 152 4.10 -22.98 21.75
CA ASN A 152 4.40 -24.04 22.69
C ASN A 152 3.21 -24.97 22.91
N GLU A 153 2.02 -24.41 23.13
CA GLU A 153 0.80 -25.20 23.37
C GLU A 153 0.34 -25.88 22.08
N TRP A 154 0.33 -25.14 20.96
CA TRP A 154 -0.07 -25.65 19.66
C TRP A 154 0.79 -26.84 19.24
N PHE A 155 2.12 -26.68 19.25
CA PHE A 155 3.03 -27.73 18.80
C PHE A 155 2.98 -28.97 19.69
N LYS A 156 2.96 -28.79 21.02
CA LYS A 156 2.87 -29.92 21.98
C LYS A 156 1.57 -30.70 21.79
N LYS A 157 0.43 -30.00 21.68
CA LYS A 157 -0.87 -30.61 21.44
C LYS A 157 -0.85 -31.49 20.18
N TRP A 158 -0.39 -30.94 19.06
CA TRP A 158 -0.34 -31.68 17.79
C TRP A 158 0.68 -32.82 17.82
N ASN A 159 1.83 -32.62 18.46
CA ASN A 159 2.87 -33.64 18.58
C ASN A 159 2.39 -34.85 19.41
N GLU A 160 1.59 -34.61 20.44
CA GLU A 160 0.99 -35.64 21.28
C GLU A 160 -0.21 -36.32 20.61
N SER A 161 -1.04 -35.57 19.88
CA SER A 161 -2.26 -36.10 19.26
C SER A 161 -2.00 -36.82 17.93
N ASP A 162 -1.19 -36.22 17.04
CA ASP A 162 -0.93 -36.73 15.69
C ASP A 162 0.37 -36.12 15.13
N VAL A 163 1.50 -36.71 15.54
CA VAL A 163 2.84 -36.27 15.08
C VAL A 163 3.01 -36.38 13.56
N LYS A 164 2.34 -37.34 12.90
CA LYS A 164 2.46 -37.54 11.45
C LYS A 164 1.85 -36.34 10.72
N ARG A 165 0.63 -35.94 11.11
CA ARG A 165 -0.04 -34.77 10.54
C ARG A 165 0.69 -33.47 10.86
N LEU A 166 1.24 -33.32 12.06
CA LEU A 166 2.07 -32.16 12.41
C LEU A 166 3.30 -32.04 11.48
N LYS A 167 4.04 -33.14 11.28
CA LYS A 167 5.21 -33.17 10.40
C LYS A 167 4.85 -32.81 8.96
N GLN A 168 3.77 -33.40 8.44
CA GLN A 168 3.28 -33.10 7.10
C GLN A 168 2.93 -31.62 6.97
N ARG A 169 2.18 -31.07 7.94
CA ARG A 169 1.76 -29.67 7.94
C ARG A 169 2.94 -28.70 7.93
N ILE A 170 3.96 -28.96 8.75
CA ILE A 170 5.18 -28.16 8.81
C ILE A 170 5.97 -28.29 7.51
N SER A 171 6.10 -29.49 6.96
CA SER A 171 6.78 -29.73 5.68
C SER A 171 6.12 -28.95 4.56
N SER A 172 4.80 -29.11 4.37
CA SER A 172 4.06 -28.40 3.33
C SER A 172 4.16 -26.88 3.48
N PHE A 173 4.17 -26.37 4.71
CA PHE A 173 4.38 -24.94 4.95
C PHE A 173 5.80 -24.48 4.59
N SER A 174 6.83 -25.30 4.88
CA SER A 174 8.21 -25.02 4.46
C SER A 174 8.33 -24.99 2.95
N ASP A 175 7.72 -25.97 2.27
CA ASP A 175 7.77 -26.12 0.81
C ASP A 175 7.24 -24.87 0.10
N CYS A 176 6.25 -24.18 0.67
CA CYS A 176 5.77 -22.89 0.16
C CYS A 176 6.87 -21.82 0.13
N PHE A 177 7.71 -21.73 1.17
CA PHE A 177 8.80 -20.74 1.25
C PHE A 177 10.04 -21.15 0.46
N ASP A 178 10.20 -22.45 0.22
CA ASP A 178 11.32 -23.03 -0.52
C ASP A 178 11.05 -23.10 -2.04
N TYR A 179 9.85 -22.71 -2.49
CA TYR A 179 9.48 -22.65 -3.89
C TYR A 179 10.48 -21.80 -4.71
N ASN A 180 11.07 -22.42 -5.74
CA ASN A 180 12.08 -21.85 -6.66
C ASN A 180 13.38 -21.35 -6.01
N ARG A 181 13.64 -21.67 -4.72
CA ARG A 181 14.93 -21.35 -4.09
C ARG A 181 16.00 -22.32 -4.54
N LEU A 182 17.22 -21.81 -4.77
CA LEU A 182 18.39 -22.65 -5.07
C LEU A 182 18.77 -23.53 -3.87
N GLU A 183 18.64 -22.98 -2.66
CA GLU A 183 18.88 -23.68 -1.41
C GLU A 183 17.67 -23.51 -0.46
N PRO A 184 17.17 -24.61 0.14
CA PRO A 184 16.12 -24.54 1.16
C PRO A 184 16.53 -23.62 2.31
N ILE A 185 15.62 -22.80 2.79
CA ILE A 185 15.89 -21.87 3.90
C ILE A 185 16.08 -22.60 5.23
N GLY A 186 15.48 -23.79 5.36
CA GLY A 186 15.63 -24.69 6.52
C GLY A 186 15.01 -24.17 7.82
N LEU A 187 14.21 -23.10 7.77
CA LEU A 187 13.61 -22.48 8.97
C LEU A 187 12.39 -23.24 9.50
N PHE A 188 11.59 -23.81 8.61
CA PHE A 188 10.30 -24.43 8.95
C PHE A 188 10.42 -25.95 8.95
N THR A 189 11.46 -26.50 9.57
CA THR A 189 11.60 -27.96 9.73
C THR A 189 11.04 -28.43 11.07
N TYR A 190 10.45 -29.62 11.10
CA TYR A 190 9.92 -30.19 12.34
C TYR A 190 10.99 -30.31 13.41
N ASP A 191 12.19 -30.81 13.08
CA ASP A 191 13.27 -31.04 14.04
C ASP A 191 13.74 -29.70 14.65
N TYR A 192 13.86 -28.66 13.83
CA TYR A 192 14.26 -27.33 14.31
C TYR A 192 13.20 -26.72 15.24
N LEU A 193 11.91 -26.80 14.88
CA LEU A 193 10.83 -26.33 15.75
C LEU A 193 10.73 -27.18 17.04
N TYR A 194 10.94 -28.49 16.94
CA TYR A 194 10.99 -29.39 18.09
C TYR A 194 12.09 -28.98 19.07
N ASP A 195 13.30 -28.72 18.58
CA ASP A 195 14.43 -28.28 19.40
C ASP A 195 14.18 -26.93 20.08
N ILE A 196 13.57 -25.98 19.38
CA ILE A 196 13.17 -24.70 19.96
C ILE A 196 12.20 -24.91 21.14
N ILE A 197 11.26 -25.83 21.01
CA ILE A 197 10.11 -25.99 21.93
C ILE A 197 10.41 -26.92 23.11
N TYR A 198 11.15 -28.02 22.89
CA TYR A 198 11.43 -29.02 23.93
C TYR A 198 12.82 -28.87 24.56
N ASN A 199 13.81 -28.40 23.80
CA ASN A 199 15.19 -28.30 24.27
C ASN A 199 15.56 -26.88 24.71
N GLU A 200 14.62 -25.93 24.65
CA GLU A 200 14.82 -24.50 24.95
C GLU A 200 16.11 -23.96 24.31
N ASN A 201 16.41 -24.38 23.07
CA ASN A 201 17.66 -24.03 22.39
C ASN A 201 17.62 -22.58 21.85
N VAL A 202 17.43 -21.63 22.76
CA VAL A 202 17.40 -20.18 22.54
C VAL A 202 18.71 -19.67 21.93
N LEU A 203 19.82 -20.39 22.18
CA LEU A 203 21.16 -20.04 21.69
C LEU A 203 21.33 -20.22 20.18
N GLU A 204 20.74 -21.24 19.56
CA GLU A 204 20.76 -21.39 18.11
C GLU A 204 19.85 -20.38 17.41
N LYS A 205 18.64 -20.18 17.98
CA LYS A 205 17.72 -19.10 17.56
C LYS A 205 18.41 -17.74 17.51
N GLN A 206 19.19 -17.39 18.55
CA GLN A 206 19.93 -16.13 18.59
C GLN A 206 21.12 -16.07 17.63
N LYS A 207 21.85 -17.17 17.43
CA LYS A 207 22.99 -17.21 16.50
C LYS A 207 22.56 -17.02 15.05
N PHE A 208 21.49 -17.69 14.63
CA PHE A 208 20.97 -17.57 13.27
C PHE A 208 20.48 -16.15 12.98
N ILE A 209 19.65 -15.60 13.88
CA ILE A 209 19.16 -14.21 13.79
C ILE A 209 20.32 -13.21 13.76
N LYS A 210 21.35 -13.43 14.59
CA LYS A 210 22.52 -12.53 14.64
C LYS A 210 23.35 -12.62 13.36
N SER A 211 23.62 -13.82 12.85
CA SER A 211 24.34 -14.03 11.58
C SER A 211 23.63 -13.32 10.41
N TYR A 212 22.31 -13.47 10.33
CA TYR A 212 21.50 -12.81 9.31
C TYR A 212 21.58 -11.28 9.41
N ASN A 213 21.37 -10.73 10.62
CA ASN A 213 21.44 -9.29 10.86
C ASN A 213 22.84 -8.70 10.62
N ASP A 214 23.90 -9.46 10.89
CA ASP A 214 25.29 -9.02 10.69
C ASP A 214 25.66 -8.94 9.20
N ARG A 215 25.06 -9.77 8.33
CA ARG A 215 25.23 -9.69 6.86
C ARG A 215 24.60 -8.42 6.25
N ARG A 216 23.52 -7.91 6.83
CA ARG A 216 22.77 -6.75 6.30
C ARG A 216 23.16 -5.39 6.86
N ARG A 217 24.08 -5.30 7.84
CA ARG A 217 24.53 -3.99 8.30
C ARG A 217 25.33 -3.30 7.18
N PRO A 218 24.88 -2.14 6.68
CA PRO A 218 25.70 -1.35 5.77
C PRO A 218 27.03 -1.06 6.46
N ILE A 219 28.13 -1.29 5.75
CA ILE A 219 29.53 -1.15 6.19
C ILE A 219 29.85 0.27 6.74
N HIS A 220 28.90 1.21 6.68
CA HIS A 220 29.04 2.61 7.05
C HIS A 220 28.72 2.99 8.51
N SER A 221 28.22 2.09 9.35
CA SER A 221 28.11 2.41 10.79
C SER A 221 29.41 2.09 11.54
N LYS A 222 30.51 2.77 11.20
CA LYS A 222 31.66 2.84 12.11
C LYS A 222 31.18 3.58 13.36
N GLU A 223 31.02 2.85 14.46
CA GLU A 223 30.77 3.40 15.79
C GLU A 223 31.71 4.60 16.02
N VAL A 224 31.12 5.80 15.99
CA VAL A 224 31.82 7.01 16.38
C VAL A 224 32.02 6.91 17.89
N LYS A 225 33.21 6.49 18.30
CA LYS A 225 33.62 6.50 19.71
C LYS A 225 33.50 7.93 20.23
N GLU A 226 32.42 8.20 20.98
CA GLU A 226 32.17 9.48 21.60
C GLU A 226 33.32 9.85 22.53
N LYS A 227 34.16 10.79 22.09
CA LYS A 227 35.10 11.47 22.98
C LYS A 227 34.30 12.44 23.83
N LYS A 228 34.16 12.14 25.13
CA LYS A 228 33.63 13.05 26.15
C LYS A 228 34.34 14.40 26.07
N LYS A 229 33.70 15.39 25.46
CA LYS A 229 34.13 16.79 25.48
C LYS A 229 33.67 17.43 26.79
N LYS A 230 34.59 18.12 27.45
CA LYS A 230 34.33 18.93 28.65
C LYS A 230 33.39 20.07 28.28
N GLU A 231 32.20 20.10 28.88
CA GLU A 231 31.21 21.15 28.67
C GLU A 231 31.71 22.49 29.25
N LEU A 232 31.77 23.51 28.39
CA LEU A 232 31.82 24.91 28.81
C LEU A 232 30.37 25.37 29.09
N PRO A 233 30.12 26.19 30.11
CA PRO A 233 28.79 26.71 30.41
C PRO A 233 28.35 27.65 29.28
N ALA A 234 27.63 27.10 28.30
CA ALA A 234 27.06 27.88 27.22
C ALA A 234 25.98 28.80 27.80
N LYS A 235 26.09 30.11 27.57
CA LYS A 235 24.96 31.02 27.75
C LYS A 235 23.81 30.52 26.90
N GLN A 236 22.72 30.13 27.55
CA GLN A 236 21.53 29.61 26.89
C GLN A 236 20.85 30.76 26.14
N ILE A 237 21.03 30.82 24.82
CA ILE A 237 20.29 31.75 23.97
C ILE A 237 18.89 31.15 23.78
N ILE A 238 17.85 31.85 24.24
CA ILE A 238 16.46 31.47 24.01
C ILE A 238 15.96 32.24 22.80
N LEU A 239 15.72 31.55 21.69
CA LEU A 239 15.11 32.12 20.50
C LEU A 239 13.58 32.13 20.65
N SER A 240 12.90 33.13 20.08
CA SER A 240 11.43 33.14 20.05
C SER A 240 10.89 32.09 19.09
N GLU A 241 9.69 31.56 19.37
CA GLU A 241 9.05 30.56 18.51
C GLU A 241 8.85 31.08 17.07
N SER A 242 8.50 32.36 16.90
CA SER A 242 8.35 32.98 15.58
C SER A 242 9.64 33.05 14.78
N LEU A 243 10.76 33.36 15.44
CA LEU A 243 12.07 33.42 14.79
C LEU A 243 12.56 32.01 14.43
N LEU A 244 12.33 31.04 15.32
CA LEU A 244 12.62 29.64 15.04
C LEU A 244 11.79 29.11 13.86
N VAL A 245 10.49 29.43 13.79
CA VAL A 245 9.65 29.08 12.63
C VAL A 245 10.25 29.66 11.35
N GLN A 246 10.69 30.92 11.34
CA GLN A 246 11.32 31.54 10.18
C GLN A 246 12.65 30.89 9.80
N ILE A 247 13.55 30.68 10.77
CA ILE A 247 14.84 30.01 10.57
C ILE A 247 14.62 28.63 9.96
N ILE A 248 13.75 27.83 10.57
CA ILE A 248 13.44 26.48 10.13
C ILE A 248 12.83 26.54 8.73
N THR A 249 11.79 27.36 8.51
CA THR A 249 11.10 27.44 7.20
C THR A 249 12.03 27.86 6.07
N LEU A 250 13.01 28.73 6.32
CA LEU A 250 14.04 29.12 5.35
C LEU A 250 15.12 28.06 5.16
N SER A 251 15.25 27.13 6.11
CA SER A 251 16.22 26.01 6.09
C SER A 251 15.60 24.68 5.67
N LEU A 252 14.30 24.66 5.36
CA LEU A 252 13.56 23.50 4.86
C LEU A 252 13.44 23.39 3.32
N PRO A 253 13.74 24.42 2.50
CA PRO A 253 13.90 24.21 1.07
C PRO A 253 15.04 23.23 0.85
N HIS A 254 14.84 22.32 -0.10
CA HIS A 254 15.87 21.37 -0.49
C HIS A 254 17.13 22.10 -0.97
N ASP A 255 18.28 21.67 -0.47
CA ASP A 255 19.56 22.21 -0.91
C ASP A 255 19.92 21.60 -2.27
N VAL A 256 20.05 22.45 -3.29
CA VAL A 256 20.23 22.08 -4.69
C VAL A 256 21.69 21.65 -4.98
N ASP A 257 22.62 21.89 -4.07
CA ASP A 257 24.06 21.78 -4.37
C ASP A 257 24.71 20.42 -4.14
N ASP A 258 24.00 19.39 -3.67
CA ASP A 258 24.59 18.05 -3.47
C ASP A 258 24.53 17.18 -4.74
N ARG A 259 25.27 17.57 -5.78
CA ARG A 259 25.08 17.07 -7.17
C ARG A 259 25.54 15.63 -7.45
N LEU A 260 26.27 14.97 -6.54
CA LEU A 260 27.01 13.73 -6.86
C LEU A 260 26.34 12.43 -6.39
N TYR A 261 25.41 12.47 -5.44
CA TYR A 261 24.67 11.29 -4.99
C TYR A 261 23.25 11.19 -5.61
N TYR A 262 22.95 12.08 -6.56
CA TYR A 262 21.60 12.65 -6.62
C TYR A 262 20.87 12.50 -7.95
N TYR A 263 21.42 11.97 -9.04
CA TYR A 263 20.79 12.18 -10.37
C TYR A 263 19.32 11.70 -10.46
N HIS A 264 18.97 10.55 -9.89
CA HIS A 264 17.58 10.06 -9.86
C HIS A 264 16.71 10.79 -8.83
N LYS A 265 17.20 10.97 -7.59
CA LYS A 265 16.44 11.67 -6.53
C LYS A 265 16.27 13.17 -6.84
N TYR A 266 17.26 13.76 -7.51
CA TYR A 266 17.29 15.15 -7.96
C TYR A 266 16.36 15.36 -9.13
N SER A 267 16.36 14.50 -10.15
CA SER A 267 15.45 14.68 -11.29
C SER A 267 13.99 14.60 -10.83
N LYS A 268 13.68 13.65 -9.94
CA LYS A 268 12.39 13.55 -9.26
C LYS A 268 12.07 14.81 -8.43
N TYR A 269 13.01 15.28 -7.62
CA TYR A 269 12.82 16.51 -6.84
C TYR A 269 12.64 17.73 -7.73
N VAL A 270 13.45 17.94 -8.76
CA VAL A 270 13.35 19.07 -9.69
C VAL A 270 11.95 19.07 -10.30
N PHE A 271 11.55 17.92 -10.84
CA PHE A 271 10.21 17.73 -11.38
C PHE A 271 9.15 18.08 -10.34
N TYR A 272 9.21 17.56 -9.11
CA TYR A 272 8.24 17.91 -8.07
C TYR A 272 8.33 19.36 -7.60
N SER A 273 9.50 19.97 -7.54
CA SER A 273 9.70 21.34 -7.08
C SER A 273 9.11 22.37 -8.04
N GLU A 274 9.07 22.05 -9.33
CA GLU A 274 8.36 22.82 -10.36
C GLU A 274 6.85 22.83 -10.12
N HIS A 275 6.30 21.77 -9.53
CA HIS A 275 4.87 21.63 -9.26
C HIS A 275 4.51 21.98 -7.80
N PHE A 276 5.47 21.86 -6.87
CA PHE A 276 5.31 22.05 -5.43
C PHE A 276 6.41 22.96 -4.86
N PRO A 277 6.27 24.29 -4.94
CA PRO A 277 7.24 25.23 -4.37
C PRO A 277 7.34 25.17 -2.83
N ASN A 278 6.57 24.28 -2.19
CA ASN A 278 6.51 24.04 -0.75
C ASN A 278 6.82 22.58 -0.38
N LEU A 279 7.38 21.78 -1.29
CA LEU A 279 7.86 20.44 -0.95
C LEU A 279 9.02 20.55 0.03
N VAL A 280 8.96 19.75 1.09
CA VAL A 280 9.98 19.74 2.14
C VAL A 280 10.72 18.41 2.14
N ASP A 281 12.05 18.49 2.27
CA ASP A 281 12.91 17.31 2.41
C ASP A 281 12.75 16.65 3.79
N LYS A 282 12.31 15.40 3.76
CA LYS A 282 12.15 14.53 4.92
C LYS A 282 13.45 14.39 5.74
N GLU A 283 14.59 14.21 5.10
CA GLU A 283 15.87 14.00 5.80
C GLU A 283 16.31 15.25 6.54
N GLN A 284 16.14 16.41 5.90
CA GLN A 284 16.39 17.71 6.50
C GLN A 284 15.42 17.97 7.66
N LEU A 285 14.13 17.63 7.51
CA LEU A 285 13.12 17.70 8.56
C LEU A 285 13.54 16.92 9.80
N PHE A 286 13.93 15.66 9.63
CA PHE A 286 14.36 14.82 10.76
C PHE A 286 15.64 15.35 11.39
N SER A 287 16.63 15.74 10.58
CA SER A 287 17.89 16.28 11.07
C SER A 287 17.69 17.53 11.92
N LEU A 288 16.84 18.46 11.47
CA LEU A 288 16.50 19.66 12.22
C LEU A 288 15.67 19.34 13.47
N ALA A 289 14.75 18.37 13.41
CA ALA A 289 13.92 17.96 14.55
C ALA A 289 14.75 17.36 15.68
N MET A 290 15.87 16.70 15.35
CA MET A 290 16.79 16.12 16.34
C MET A 290 17.67 17.16 17.05
N VAL A 291 17.75 18.41 16.57
CA VAL A 291 18.61 19.45 17.18
C VAL A 291 18.19 19.79 18.60
N SER A 292 16.89 19.96 18.85
CA SER A 292 16.37 20.26 20.18
C SER A 292 14.87 20.01 20.28
N LYS A 293 14.36 19.91 21.52
CA LYS A 293 12.91 19.82 21.79
C LYS A 293 12.09 20.99 21.21
N GLN A 294 12.68 22.19 21.13
CA GLN A 294 12.00 23.36 20.55
C GLN A 294 11.87 23.23 19.03
N PHE A 295 12.94 22.78 18.36
CA PHE A 295 12.92 22.51 16.92
C PHE A 295 11.91 21.42 16.59
N PHE A 296 11.93 20.31 17.34
CA PHE A 296 10.95 19.23 17.20
C PHE A 296 9.51 19.74 17.22
N LYS A 297 9.16 20.54 18.25
CA LYS A 297 7.82 21.11 18.41
C LYS A 297 7.41 21.98 17.22
N ILE A 298 8.33 22.78 16.70
CA ILE A 298 8.08 23.71 15.59
C ILE A 298 7.97 22.95 14.27
N ILE A 299 8.88 22.03 14.01
CA ILE A 299 8.89 21.22 12.78
C ILE A 299 7.61 20.39 12.69
N SER A 300 7.18 19.79 13.80
CA SER A 300 5.91 19.06 13.84
C SER A 300 4.73 19.94 13.38
N LYS A 301 4.68 21.21 13.79
CA LYS A 301 3.64 22.16 13.34
C LYS A 301 3.75 22.52 11.85
N ILE A 302 4.97 22.61 11.32
CA ILE A 302 5.22 22.98 9.93
C ILE A 302 4.84 21.82 9.01
N ILE A 303 5.26 20.60 9.34
CA ILE A 303 5.02 19.38 8.55
C ILE A 303 3.53 19.14 8.29
N ASP A 304 2.68 19.36 9.30
CA ASP A 304 1.24 19.06 9.19
C ASP A 304 0.52 19.87 8.09
N ASN A 305 1.16 20.93 7.58
CA ASN A 305 0.62 21.83 6.56
C ASN A 305 1.54 21.96 5.33
N LYS A 306 2.47 21.02 5.13
CA LYS A 306 3.40 21.02 4.00
C LYS A 306 3.32 19.70 3.24
N HIS A 307 3.68 19.75 1.96
CA HIS A 307 3.93 18.56 1.16
C HIS A 307 5.30 18.03 1.57
N PHE A 308 5.39 16.76 1.95
CA PHE A 308 6.64 16.10 2.28
C PHE A 308 6.56 14.66 1.77
N ASP A 309 7.71 14.12 1.37
CA ASP A 309 7.81 12.72 0.97
C ASP A 309 7.63 11.80 2.19
N TRP A 310 6.69 10.87 2.05
CA TRP A 310 6.27 9.96 3.08
C TRP A 310 6.85 8.57 2.85
N CYS A 311 7.86 8.16 3.64
CA CYS A 311 8.44 6.82 3.51
C CYS A 311 8.54 6.05 4.84
N GLY A 312 7.41 5.64 5.42
CA GLY A 312 7.37 4.76 6.61
C GLY A 312 6.07 4.87 7.42
N ASN A 313 5.79 3.99 8.37
CA ASN A 313 4.48 3.99 9.04
C ASN A 313 4.18 5.30 9.82
N LEU A 314 2.97 5.88 9.65
CA LEU A 314 2.52 7.07 10.36
C LEU A 314 1.53 6.71 11.47
N ASP A 315 1.93 6.69 12.74
CA ASP A 315 0.97 6.40 13.83
C ASP A 315 -0.07 7.53 14.07
N LEU A 316 -1.09 7.66 13.22
CA LEU A 316 -2.13 8.69 13.31
C LEU A 316 -3.15 8.42 14.43
N ASN A 317 -3.06 7.29 15.13
CA ASN A 317 -3.97 6.92 16.21
C ASN A 317 -3.60 7.59 17.54
N ASN A 318 -2.31 7.86 17.76
CA ASN A 318 -1.81 8.44 19.00
C ASN A 318 -1.66 9.97 18.95
N ASN A 319 -2.79 10.67 18.84
CA ASN A 319 -2.82 12.14 18.81
C ASN A 319 -2.30 12.80 20.10
N ASP A 320 -2.23 12.04 21.20
CA ASP A 320 -1.78 12.55 22.50
C ASP A 320 -0.24 12.47 22.68
N SER A 321 0.48 11.80 21.78
CA SER A 321 1.93 11.76 21.84
C SER A 321 2.54 13.11 21.43
N GLN A 322 3.04 13.84 22.43
CA GLN A 322 3.85 15.05 22.21
C GLN A 322 5.13 14.80 21.41
N TYR A 323 5.53 13.53 21.25
CA TYR A 323 6.77 13.10 20.59
C TYR A 323 6.55 12.56 19.17
N LYS A 324 5.46 12.98 18.52
CA LYS A 324 5.22 12.65 17.10
C LYS A 324 5.51 13.83 16.20
N LEU A 325 6.31 13.59 15.15
CA LEU A 325 6.67 14.62 14.18
C LEU A 325 5.48 14.94 13.26
N VAL A 326 4.91 13.90 12.65
CA VAL A 326 3.73 13.99 11.77
C VAL A 326 2.48 13.68 12.58
N LYS A 327 1.56 14.63 12.75
CA LYS A 327 0.32 14.42 13.54
C LYS A 327 -0.92 14.30 12.68
N SER A 328 -0.84 14.75 11.45
CA SER A 328 -1.96 14.76 10.54
C SER A 328 -1.67 13.94 9.28
N PRO A 329 -2.71 13.46 8.57
CA PRO A 329 -2.54 12.77 7.28
C PRO A 329 -1.78 13.63 6.26
N PRO A 330 -1.02 13.02 5.33
CA PRO A 330 -0.19 13.75 4.37
C PRO A 330 -1.04 14.51 3.34
N LEU A 331 -0.48 15.61 2.81
CA LEU A 331 -1.07 16.36 1.69
C LEU A 331 -0.63 15.80 0.33
N LEU A 332 0.57 15.22 0.27
CA LEU A 332 1.15 14.54 -0.89
C LEU A 332 1.16 13.04 -0.61
N PHE A 333 0.62 12.26 -1.54
CA PHE A 333 0.76 10.81 -1.54
C PHE A 333 1.57 10.39 -2.76
N GLU A 334 2.80 9.95 -2.53
CA GLU A 334 3.60 9.28 -3.56
C GLU A 334 3.22 7.81 -3.60
N TYR A 335 2.88 7.29 -4.78
CA TYR A 335 2.35 5.94 -4.96
C TYR A 335 3.24 4.84 -4.37
N ALA A 336 4.57 4.99 -4.43
CA ALA A 336 5.53 4.06 -3.83
C ALA A 336 5.36 3.90 -2.30
N SER A 337 4.58 4.79 -1.67
CA SER A 337 4.28 4.75 -0.23
C SER A 337 3.09 3.85 0.11
N ILE A 338 2.41 3.27 -0.87
CA ILE A 338 1.24 2.40 -0.66
C ILE A 338 1.54 1.20 0.24
N LYS A 339 2.78 0.68 0.20
CA LYS A 339 3.30 -0.36 1.09
C LYS A 339 3.30 0.00 2.58
N TYR A 340 3.16 1.28 2.93
CA TYR A 340 3.11 1.75 4.31
C TYR A 340 1.68 1.96 4.83
N ILE A 341 0.66 1.56 4.05
CA ILE A 341 -0.72 1.48 4.52
C ILE A 341 -0.88 0.13 5.21
N PRO A 342 -0.94 0.11 6.56
CA PRO A 342 -0.93 -1.13 7.31
C PRO A 342 -2.24 -1.90 7.16
N TYR A 343 -2.15 -3.21 6.94
CA TYR A 343 -3.33 -4.07 6.82
C TYR A 343 -4.10 -4.19 8.14
N ASP A 344 -3.38 -4.06 9.27
CA ASP A 344 -3.90 -4.37 10.60
C ASP A 344 -4.43 -3.17 11.41
N GLN A 345 -4.54 -1.98 10.79
CA GLN A 345 -5.11 -0.79 11.44
C GLN A 345 -6.57 -0.54 11.05
N GLY A 346 -7.13 -1.39 10.17
CA GLY A 346 -8.49 -1.32 9.69
C GLY A 346 -8.76 -0.23 8.64
N ILE A 347 -9.91 -0.36 7.98
CA ILE A 347 -10.26 0.47 6.83
C ILE A 347 -10.45 1.95 7.19
N GLU A 348 -10.93 2.27 8.41
CA GLU A 348 -11.07 3.67 8.82
C GLU A 348 -9.73 4.37 8.94
N TYR A 349 -8.68 3.65 9.35
CA TYR A 349 -7.33 4.21 9.41
C TYR A 349 -6.83 4.56 8.00
N ALA A 350 -7.00 3.65 7.03
CA ALA A 350 -6.58 3.86 5.65
C ALA A 350 -7.35 5.02 4.99
N ASN A 351 -8.67 5.09 5.21
CA ASN A 351 -9.48 6.21 4.74
C ASN A 351 -9.07 7.54 5.39
N ARG A 352 -8.74 7.55 6.68
CA ARG A 352 -8.23 8.75 7.37
C ARG A 352 -6.87 9.18 6.83
N LEU A 353 -6.01 8.22 6.46
CA LEU A 353 -4.72 8.52 5.84
C LEU A 353 -4.91 9.23 4.49
N MET A 354 -5.91 8.80 3.70
CA MET A 354 -6.20 9.39 2.38
C MET A 354 -7.05 10.66 2.42
N SER A 355 -7.71 10.94 3.55
CA SER A 355 -8.71 12.00 3.62
C SER A 355 -8.15 13.41 3.40
N ARG A 356 -6.85 13.66 3.59
CA ARG A 356 -6.24 14.99 3.36
C ARG A 356 -5.37 15.06 2.12
N VAL A 357 -5.22 13.96 1.39
CA VAL A 357 -4.36 13.94 0.21
C VAL A 357 -4.96 14.90 -0.81
N GLU A 358 -4.18 15.94 -1.16
CA GLU A 358 -4.53 16.92 -2.19
C GLU A 358 -3.77 16.64 -3.48
N VAL A 359 -2.65 15.91 -3.38
CA VAL A 359 -1.74 15.63 -4.48
C VAL A 359 -1.41 14.14 -4.49
N PHE A 360 -1.66 13.49 -5.62
CA PHE A 360 -1.20 12.14 -5.92
C PHE A 360 -0.04 12.20 -6.92
N ALA A 361 1.07 11.55 -6.59
CA ALA A 361 2.25 11.47 -7.45
C ALA A 361 2.60 10.03 -7.76
N LEU A 362 2.86 9.75 -9.03
CA LEU A 362 3.21 8.45 -9.55
C LEU A 362 4.45 8.56 -10.44
N GLU A 363 5.43 7.70 -10.19
CA GLU A 363 6.53 7.41 -11.10
C GLU A 363 6.36 5.95 -11.50
N THR A 364 6.19 5.69 -12.79
CA THR A 364 5.97 4.32 -13.25
C THR A 364 7.29 3.56 -13.31
N ASP A 365 7.21 2.25 -13.13
CA ASP A 365 8.31 1.31 -13.39
C ASP A 365 8.13 0.58 -14.74
N GLU A 366 7.27 1.11 -15.62
CA GLU A 366 7.00 0.51 -16.94
C GLU A 366 8.24 0.37 -17.82
N TYR A 367 9.27 1.19 -17.60
CA TYR A 367 10.57 1.05 -18.26
C TYR A 367 11.15 -0.36 -18.12
N ASP A 368 10.94 -1.01 -16.97
CA ASP A 368 11.48 -2.32 -16.69
C ASP A 368 10.82 -3.41 -17.53
N HIS A 369 9.60 -3.19 -18.04
CA HIS A 369 8.86 -4.18 -18.84
C HIS A 369 9.64 -4.69 -20.06
N ASN A 370 10.41 -3.81 -20.72
CA ASN A 370 11.20 -4.14 -21.91
C ASN A 370 12.72 -4.07 -21.64
N SER A 371 13.14 -4.02 -20.37
CA SER A 371 14.57 -3.93 -20.03
C SER A 371 15.23 -5.31 -20.09
N ILE A 372 16.24 -5.44 -20.95
CA ILE A 372 17.00 -6.70 -21.14
C ILE A 372 18.20 -6.80 -20.18
N SER A 373 18.70 -5.67 -19.64
CA SER A 373 20.05 -5.62 -19.06
C SER A 373 20.15 -5.09 -17.63
N SER A 374 19.16 -4.34 -17.15
CA SER A 374 19.13 -3.88 -15.76
C SER A 374 17.75 -3.39 -15.39
N LEU A 375 17.18 -3.93 -14.31
CA LEU A 375 15.96 -3.43 -13.73
C LEU A 375 16.25 -2.13 -12.97
N SER A 376 15.35 -1.16 -13.08
CA SER A 376 15.44 0.11 -12.33
C SER A 376 15.36 -0.11 -10.83
N ARG A 377 14.71 -1.21 -10.42
CA ARG A 377 14.56 -1.63 -9.04
C ARG A 377 15.38 -2.89 -8.72
N ASN A 378 16.69 -2.81 -8.89
CA ASN A 378 17.61 -3.88 -8.48
C ASN A 378 17.59 -4.18 -6.97
N ASP A 379 16.95 -3.33 -6.16
CA ASP A 379 16.68 -3.59 -4.75
C ASP A 379 15.53 -4.58 -4.53
N LEU A 380 14.91 -5.09 -5.61
CA LEU A 380 13.68 -5.85 -5.53
C LEU A 380 13.78 -7.27 -5.06
N GLN A 381 14.95 -7.93 -5.00
CA GLN A 381 15.04 -9.33 -4.55
C GLN A 381 16.40 -9.64 -3.92
N ASP A 382 16.44 -10.64 -3.04
CA ASP A 382 17.70 -11.27 -2.61
C ASP A 382 18.18 -12.19 -3.77
N ILE A 383 18.61 -11.60 -4.89
CA ILE A 383 18.91 -12.26 -6.19
C ILE A 383 19.89 -13.44 -6.04
N GLU A 384 20.74 -13.42 -5.01
CA GLU A 384 21.72 -14.49 -4.75
C GLU A 384 21.09 -15.86 -4.42
N GLU A 385 19.80 -15.91 -4.08
CA GLU A 385 19.14 -17.12 -3.58
C GLU A 385 18.20 -17.80 -4.60
N TYR A 386 18.04 -17.21 -5.79
CA TYR A 386 17.13 -17.63 -6.85
C TYR A 386 17.85 -17.62 -8.21
N GLU A 387 17.33 -18.37 -9.20
CA GLU A 387 17.80 -18.26 -10.59
C GLU A 387 17.48 -16.84 -11.14
N PRO A 388 18.48 -16.00 -11.47
CA PRO A 388 18.23 -14.58 -11.77
C PRO A 388 17.37 -14.35 -13.00
N ILE A 389 17.47 -15.24 -14.00
CA ILE A 389 16.82 -15.06 -15.31
C ILE A 389 15.29 -15.16 -15.18
N ASP A 390 14.79 -16.15 -14.44
CA ASP A 390 13.35 -16.39 -14.30
C ASP A 390 12.69 -15.29 -13.48
N VAL A 391 13.41 -14.79 -12.47
CA VAL A 391 12.97 -13.74 -11.56
C VAL A 391 12.76 -12.42 -12.29
N ASP A 392 13.78 -11.98 -13.05
CA ASP A 392 13.73 -10.71 -13.75
C ASP A 392 12.66 -10.74 -14.83
N GLN A 393 12.56 -11.83 -15.60
CA GLN A 393 11.53 -11.99 -16.61
C GLN A 393 10.12 -12.00 -16.01
N THR A 394 9.90 -12.72 -14.91
CA THR A 394 8.59 -12.77 -14.23
C THR A 394 8.18 -11.37 -13.74
N TYR A 395 9.13 -10.57 -13.26
CA TYR A 395 8.89 -9.18 -12.88
C TYR A 395 8.57 -8.29 -14.08
N CYS A 396 9.34 -8.36 -15.17
CA CYS A 396 9.08 -7.61 -16.38
C CYS A 396 7.69 -7.88 -16.95
N GLU A 397 7.27 -9.14 -16.96
CA GLU A 397 5.93 -9.54 -17.39
C GLU A 397 4.85 -9.06 -16.41
N ALA A 398 5.12 -9.12 -15.11
CA ALA A 398 4.17 -8.70 -14.08
C ALA A 398 3.77 -7.24 -14.20
N ILE A 399 4.69 -6.34 -14.54
CA ILE A 399 4.41 -4.89 -14.72
C ILE A 399 3.21 -4.64 -15.65
N ALA A 400 3.08 -5.51 -16.66
CA ALA A 400 2.05 -5.47 -17.68
C ALA A 400 0.74 -6.20 -17.31
N LYS A 401 0.74 -7.01 -16.25
CA LYS A 401 -0.40 -7.85 -15.83
C LYS A 401 -1.37 -7.06 -14.96
N ASP A 402 -2.66 -7.41 -15.07
CA ASP A 402 -3.64 -7.00 -14.08
C ASP A 402 -3.31 -7.70 -12.74
N GLY A 403 -3.51 -7.02 -11.62
CA GLY A 403 -3.08 -7.52 -10.30
C GLY A 403 -1.76 -6.94 -9.79
N TYR A 404 -0.88 -6.45 -10.68
CA TYR A 404 0.45 -5.94 -10.30
C TYR A 404 0.39 -4.69 -9.41
N LEU A 405 -0.48 -3.74 -9.79
CA LEU A 405 -0.65 -2.47 -9.09
C LEU A 405 -1.71 -2.59 -8.01
N VAL A 406 -1.40 -2.07 -6.83
CA VAL A 406 -2.36 -1.97 -5.73
C VAL A 406 -3.14 -0.66 -5.86
N TYR A 407 -4.46 -0.73 -5.81
CA TYR A 407 -5.33 0.45 -5.89
C TYR A 407 -5.49 1.09 -4.50
N PRO A 408 -5.20 2.40 -4.35
CA PRO A 408 -5.28 3.09 -3.06
C PRO A 408 -6.75 3.27 -2.60
N PRO A 409 -7.00 3.50 -1.31
CA PRO A 409 -8.29 4.00 -0.84
C PRO A 409 -8.62 5.36 -1.46
N ILE A 410 -9.91 5.70 -1.42
CA ILE A 410 -10.46 6.94 -1.98
C ILE A 410 -9.76 8.16 -1.38
N MET A 411 -9.37 9.11 -2.24
CA MET A 411 -8.76 10.39 -1.87
C MET A 411 -9.76 11.54 -2.08
N PRO A 412 -10.67 11.81 -1.12
CA PRO A 412 -11.81 12.72 -1.32
C PRO A 412 -11.44 14.19 -1.55
N ASN A 413 -10.21 14.59 -1.22
CA ASN A 413 -9.71 15.96 -1.37
C ASN A 413 -8.64 16.08 -2.45
N LEU A 414 -8.49 15.06 -3.31
CA LEU A 414 -7.52 15.05 -4.39
C LEU A 414 -7.81 16.18 -5.38
N LYS A 415 -6.81 17.02 -5.62
CA LYS A 415 -6.88 18.17 -6.54
C LYS A 415 -5.89 18.03 -7.69
N GLU A 416 -4.81 17.29 -7.51
CA GLU A 416 -3.73 17.20 -8.48
C GLU A 416 -3.21 15.78 -8.63
N ILE A 417 -3.12 15.32 -9.87
CA ILE A 417 -2.47 14.06 -10.24
C ILE A 417 -1.24 14.38 -11.06
N ILE A 418 -0.11 13.81 -10.67
CA ILE A 418 1.16 13.91 -11.40
C ILE A 418 1.68 12.52 -11.71
N VAL A 419 1.87 12.25 -13.00
CA VAL A 419 2.44 11.00 -13.51
C VAL A 419 3.75 11.33 -14.21
N SER A 420 4.81 10.63 -13.85
CA SER A 420 6.14 10.80 -14.42
C SER A 420 6.64 9.50 -15.02
N LYS A 421 7.41 9.63 -16.10
CA LYS A 421 7.97 8.50 -16.88
C LYS A 421 6.90 7.50 -17.33
N TYR A 422 5.75 7.98 -17.76
CA TYR A 422 4.68 7.12 -18.26
C TYR A 422 5.07 6.53 -19.61
N TYR A 423 5.15 5.20 -19.74
CA TYR A 423 5.43 4.54 -21.01
C TYR A 423 4.14 4.04 -21.66
N GLY A 424 3.13 3.65 -20.88
CA GLY A 424 1.83 3.24 -21.40
C GLY A 424 1.85 1.96 -22.22
N TYR A 425 2.68 0.97 -21.85
CA TYR A 425 2.80 -0.30 -22.59
C TYR A 425 1.52 -1.13 -22.58
N LYS A 426 0.82 -1.13 -21.45
CA LYS A 426 -0.36 -1.97 -21.18
C LYS A 426 -1.40 -1.23 -20.35
N THR A 427 -2.46 -1.94 -19.98
CA THR A 427 -3.63 -1.35 -19.31
C THR A 427 -3.42 -1.16 -17.81
N SER A 428 -2.46 -1.83 -17.14
CA SER A 428 -2.36 -1.83 -15.67
C SER A 428 -2.29 -0.42 -15.06
N TYR A 429 -1.37 0.42 -15.54
CA TYR A 429 -1.25 1.80 -15.09
C TYR A 429 -2.44 2.68 -15.48
N SER A 430 -3.00 2.44 -16.68
CA SER A 430 -4.21 3.12 -17.14
C SER A 430 -5.42 2.79 -16.25
N LYS A 431 -5.60 1.52 -15.87
CA LYS A 431 -6.64 1.07 -14.94
C LYS A 431 -6.45 1.66 -13.54
N LEU A 432 -5.23 1.71 -13.01
CA LEU A 432 -4.93 2.39 -11.73
C LEU A 432 -5.34 3.87 -11.77
N LEU A 433 -4.92 4.60 -12.82
CA LEU A 433 -5.27 6.01 -12.99
C LEU A 433 -6.78 6.19 -13.15
N GLY A 434 -7.42 5.35 -13.96
CA GLY A 434 -8.86 5.31 -14.13
C GLY A 434 -9.58 5.09 -12.80
N HIS A 435 -9.15 4.12 -11.99
CA HIS A 435 -9.70 3.87 -10.66
C HIS A 435 -9.61 5.10 -9.75
N ILE A 436 -8.45 5.76 -9.69
CA ILE A 436 -8.26 6.98 -8.89
C ILE A 436 -9.17 8.10 -9.37
N ILE A 437 -9.26 8.30 -10.69
CA ILE A 437 -10.07 9.35 -11.31
C ILE A 437 -11.56 9.13 -11.03
N MET A 438 -12.06 7.91 -11.25
CA MET A 438 -13.47 7.55 -11.09
C MET A 438 -13.90 7.52 -9.61
N SER A 439 -13.01 7.14 -8.71
CA SER A 439 -13.30 7.11 -7.27
C SER A 439 -13.20 8.48 -6.59
N THR A 440 -12.52 9.45 -7.20
CA THR A 440 -12.41 10.81 -6.65
C THR A 440 -13.72 11.57 -6.82
N PRO A 441 -14.33 12.11 -5.73
CA PRO A 441 -15.55 12.91 -5.81
C PRO A 441 -15.39 14.13 -6.73
N ASN A 442 -16.41 14.44 -7.53
CA ASN A 442 -16.39 15.48 -8.57
C ASN A 442 -17.52 16.53 -8.46
N GLY A 443 -18.06 16.73 -7.26
CA GLY A 443 -19.17 17.65 -6.97
C GLY A 443 -18.88 18.62 -5.82
N ASP A 444 -19.72 19.64 -5.64
CA ASP A 444 -19.69 20.58 -4.51
C ASP A 444 -18.35 21.32 -4.28
N GLY A 445 -17.59 21.54 -5.36
CA GLY A 445 -16.26 22.18 -5.29
C GLY A 445 -15.12 21.20 -4.96
N HIS A 446 -15.40 19.90 -4.94
CA HIS A 446 -14.42 18.82 -4.91
C HIS A 446 -14.19 18.26 -6.31
N GLY A 447 -12.97 17.80 -6.59
CA GLY A 447 -12.59 17.16 -7.84
C GLY A 447 -11.17 17.49 -8.27
N ILE A 448 -10.73 16.79 -9.30
CA ILE A 448 -9.39 16.95 -9.86
C ILE A 448 -9.35 18.31 -10.58
N GLU A 449 -8.40 19.15 -10.18
CA GLU A 449 -8.18 20.48 -10.74
C GLU A 449 -7.00 20.49 -11.72
N ARG A 450 -5.99 19.66 -11.50
CA ARG A 450 -4.77 19.62 -12.30
C ARG A 450 -4.37 18.19 -12.62
N PHE A 451 -4.01 17.95 -13.86
CA PHE A 451 -3.45 16.68 -14.30
C PHE A 451 -2.16 16.95 -15.07
N THR A 452 -1.07 16.32 -14.65
CA THR A 452 0.23 16.41 -15.33
C THR A 452 0.74 15.02 -15.64
N ILE A 453 1.19 14.80 -16.86
CA ILE A 453 1.82 13.55 -17.30
C ILE A 453 3.08 13.83 -18.12
N ASP A 454 4.16 13.09 -17.84
CA ASP A 454 5.37 13.00 -18.67
C ASP A 454 5.39 11.64 -19.36
N ILE A 455 5.04 11.62 -20.65
CA ILE A 455 5.02 10.44 -21.52
C ILE A 455 6.39 10.29 -22.18
N VAL A 456 6.93 9.09 -22.13
CA VAL A 456 8.27 8.75 -22.59
C VAL A 456 8.22 7.44 -23.38
N LYS A 457 8.99 7.33 -24.46
CA LYS A 457 9.24 6.06 -25.15
C LYS A 457 10.49 5.38 -24.60
N ASP A 458 10.60 4.06 -24.74
CA ASP A 458 11.83 3.36 -24.41
C ASP A 458 12.93 3.56 -25.46
N TYR A 459 14.07 2.87 -25.29
CA TYR A 459 15.19 2.96 -26.21
C TYR A 459 14.89 2.39 -27.62
N TYR A 460 13.81 1.64 -27.75
CA TYR A 460 13.33 1.02 -28.99
C TYR A 460 12.09 1.73 -29.54
N ASP A 461 11.79 2.94 -29.08
CA ASP A 461 10.61 3.72 -29.45
C ASP A 461 9.27 3.02 -29.11
N HIS A 462 9.27 2.12 -28.12
CA HIS A 462 8.09 1.42 -27.64
C HIS A 462 7.47 2.09 -26.39
N PRO A 463 6.17 1.85 -26.13
CA PRO A 463 5.22 1.16 -27.02
C PRO A 463 4.89 2.00 -28.25
N LEU A 464 4.50 1.36 -29.36
CA LEU A 464 4.09 2.08 -30.58
C LEU A 464 2.93 3.04 -30.31
N GLN A 465 2.01 2.63 -29.42
CA GLN A 465 0.89 3.43 -28.95
C GLN A 465 0.89 3.44 -27.43
N ASN A 466 0.79 4.62 -26.83
CA ASN A 466 0.67 4.73 -25.38
C ASN A 466 -0.80 4.55 -24.99
N ASN A 467 -1.08 3.65 -24.05
CA ASN A 467 -2.41 3.57 -23.47
C ASN A 467 -2.68 4.84 -22.66
N ILE A 468 -3.67 5.64 -23.07
CA ILE A 468 -4.07 6.88 -22.38
C ILE A 468 -5.57 6.88 -22.11
N GLU A 469 -6.19 5.70 -22.05
CA GLU A 469 -7.65 5.53 -21.93
C GLU A 469 -8.22 6.22 -20.68
N PHE A 470 -7.43 6.35 -19.62
CA PHE A 470 -7.78 7.09 -18.41
C PHE A 470 -8.08 8.59 -18.63
N LEU A 471 -7.69 9.17 -19.77
CA LEU A 471 -8.06 10.56 -20.11
C LEU A 471 -9.56 10.72 -20.36
N ARG A 472 -10.23 9.69 -20.88
CA ARG A 472 -11.68 9.70 -21.09
C ARG A 472 -12.45 9.88 -19.77
N PRO A 473 -12.27 9.03 -18.74
CA PRO A 473 -12.92 9.25 -17.44
C PRO A 473 -12.43 10.55 -16.78
N LEU A 474 -11.19 11.00 -16.99
CA LEU A 474 -10.74 12.30 -16.46
C LEU A 474 -11.63 13.44 -16.95
N LEU A 475 -11.85 13.51 -18.26
CA LEU A 475 -12.67 14.55 -18.87
C LEU A 475 -14.16 14.36 -18.54
N GLN A 476 -14.65 13.12 -18.57
CA GLN A 476 -16.05 12.79 -18.28
C GLN A 476 -16.43 13.19 -16.85
N PHE A 477 -15.62 12.78 -15.86
CA PHE A 477 -15.95 13.01 -14.46
C PHE A 477 -15.51 14.39 -13.95
N HIS A 478 -14.38 14.94 -14.43
CA HIS A 478 -13.77 16.14 -13.82
C HIS A 478 -13.71 17.37 -14.73
N SER A 479 -14.36 17.37 -15.90
CA SER A 479 -14.39 18.54 -16.82
C SER A 479 -14.80 19.86 -16.16
N LYS A 480 -15.67 19.83 -15.14
CA LYS A 480 -16.13 21.04 -14.42
C LYS A 480 -15.13 21.57 -13.38
N THR A 481 -14.24 20.72 -12.88
CA THR A 481 -13.26 21.05 -11.83
C THR A 481 -11.86 21.25 -12.39
N LEU A 482 -11.56 20.63 -13.54
CA LEU A 482 -10.28 20.73 -14.23
C LEU A 482 -9.98 22.17 -14.64
N LYS A 483 -8.83 22.65 -14.20
CA LYS A 483 -8.26 23.96 -14.52
C LYS A 483 -7.13 23.85 -15.54
N SER A 484 -6.37 22.75 -15.52
CA SER A 484 -5.27 22.53 -16.46
C SER A 484 -4.93 21.06 -16.64
N ILE A 485 -4.60 20.70 -17.88
CA ILE A 485 -3.98 19.42 -18.25
C ILE A 485 -2.64 19.76 -18.89
N LYS A 486 -1.55 19.18 -18.38
CA LYS A 486 -0.20 19.32 -18.93
C LYS A 486 0.28 17.95 -19.39
N VAL A 487 0.45 17.80 -20.70
CA VAL A 487 1.05 16.62 -21.31
C VAL A 487 2.43 17.01 -21.79
N SER A 488 3.46 16.42 -21.20
CA SER A 488 4.82 16.47 -21.73
C SER A 488 5.04 15.15 -22.45
N TYR A 489 5.33 15.17 -23.73
CA TYR A 489 5.56 13.95 -24.49
C TYR A 489 6.89 14.10 -25.22
N ARG A 490 7.90 13.36 -24.72
CA ARG A 490 9.21 13.26 -25.35
C ARG A 490 9.11 12.33 -26.56
N ASP A 491 9.68 12.75 -27.67
CA ASP A 491 9.77 11.92 -28.89
C ASP A 491 8.41 11.62 -29.56
N PHE A 492 7.46 12.55 -29.45
CA PHE A 492 6.15 12.51 -30.13
C PHE A 492 6.29 12.29 -31.64
N GLN A 493 5.74 11.18 -32.16
CA GLN A 493 5.73 10.82 -33.57
C GLN A 493 4.34 11.07 -34.22
N PRO A 494 4.24 11.14 -35.55
CA PRO A 494 2.96 11.29 -36.25
C PRO A 494 1.92 10.21 -35.92
N GLU A 495 2.35 8.97 -35.67
CA GLU A 495 1.47 7.84 -35.34
C GLU A 495 0.78 8.01 -33.98
N ASP A 496 1.42 8.73 -33.05
CA ASP A 496 0.83 9.09 -31.78
C ASP A 496 -0.36 10.05 -31.99
N TYR A 497 -0.25 10.98 -32.95
CA TYR A 497 -1.33 11.92 -33.28
C TYR A 497 -2.59 11.21 -33.79
N GLU A 498 -2.43 10.19 -34.63
CA GLU A 498 -3.55 9.38 -35.11
C GLU A 498 -4.22 8.64 -33.95
N THR A 499 -3.43 8.10 -33.03
CA THR A 499 -3.95 7.41 -31.83
C THR A 499 -4.77 8.35 -30.95
N PHE A 500 -4.27 9.56 -30.69
CA PHE A 500 -5.01 10.58 -29.95
C PHE A 500 -6.33 10.93 -30.65
N LEU A 501 -6.35 11.11 -31.97
CA LEU A 501 -7.56 11.47 -32.69
C LEU A 501 -8.58 10.33 -32.76
N ASN A 502 -8.13 9.11 -33.00
CA ASN A 502 -9.01 7.95 -33.16
C ASN A 502 -9.78 7.63 -31.88
N GLN A 503 -9.20 7.87 -30.70
CA GLN A 503 -9.89 7.69 -29.41
C GLN A 503 -11.07 8.66 -29.20
N TYR A 504 -11.11 9.79 -29.91
CA TYR A 504 -12.22 10.74 -29.84
C TYR A 504 -13.26 10.57 -30.95
N GLN A 505 -12.96 9.78 -31.97
CA GLN A 505 -13.81 9.62 -33.15
C GLN A 505 -14.66 8.35 -33.13
N GLN A 506 -14.56 7.49 -32.12
CA GLN A 506 -15.55 6.42 -31.93
C GLN A 506 -16.82 7.03 -31.33
N PRO A 507 -17.92 7.18 -32.12
CA PRO A 507 -19.22 7.52 -31.54
C PRO A 507 -19.60 6.44 -30.52
N SER A 508 -20.24 6.82 -29.43
CA SER A 508 -20.92 5.86 -28.55
C SER A 508 -21.99 5.16 -29.38
N GLU A 509 -21.73 3.93 -29.81
CA GLU A 509 -22.74 3.08 -30.48
C GLU A 509 -23.91 2.72 -29.54
N ASP A 510 -23.82 3.08 -28.25
CA ASP A 510 -24.86 2.86 -27.25
C ASP A 510 -25.93 3.97 -27.16
N ASP A 511 -25.87 5.01 -28.00
CA ASP A 511 -26.92 6.06 -28.10
C ASP A 511 -27.78 5.93 -29.38
N GLU A 512 -27.81 4.77 -30.04
CA GLU A 512 -28.90 4.49 -30.97
C GLU A 512 -30.18 4.31 -30.17
N ASP A 513 -30.95 5.41 -30.11
CA ASP A 513 -32.35 5.45 -29.73
C ASP A 513 -33.04 4.19 -30.30
N VAL A 514 -33.35 3.24 -29.41
CA VAL A 514 -34.36 2.23 -29.68
C VAL A 514 -35.66 3.01 -29.80
N ASP A 515 -35.96 3.44 -31.03
CA ASP A 515 -37.28 3.89 -31.40
C ASP A 515 -38.25 2.76 -31.00
N GLU A 516 -39.08 3.07 -30.01
CA GLU A 516 -40.25 2.28 -29.63
C GLU A 516 -41.16 2.22 -30.87
N GLU A 517 -40.92 1.27 -31.77
CA GLU A 517 -41.94 0.82 -32.71
C GLU A 517 -42.96 0.02 -31.91
N ASP A 518 -44.08 0.70 -31.67
CA ASP A 518 -45.39 0.12 -31.40
C ASP A 518 -45.65 -1.01 -32.41
N ASP A 519 -45.54 -2.27 -31.99
CA ASP A 519 -46.14 -3.39 -32.72
C ASP A 519 -47.27 -4.00 -31.87
N GLU A 520 -48.44 -3.86 -32.46
CA GLU A 520 -49.75 -4.31 -32.01
C GLU A 520 -49.82 -5.85 -31.97
N ASP A 521 -50.70 -6.32 -31.07
CA ASP A 521 -51.46 -7.56 -31.07
C ASP A 521 -51.24 -8.52 -32.28
N ASP A 522 -50.84 -9.76 -31.99
CA ASP A 522 -51.48 -10.92 -32.62
C ASP A 522 -51.40 -12.15 -31.68
N GLU A 523 -52.58 -12.60 -31.28
CA GLU A 523 -52.86 -13.92 -30.74
C GLU A 523 -52.67 -14.96 -31.87
N ASP A 524 -52.06 -16.11 -31.58
CA ASP A 524 -52.63 -17.45 -31.81
C ASP A 524 -51.57 -18.54 -31.74
N ASP A 525 -51.90 -19.56 -30.95
CA ASP A 525 -51.74 -21.01 -31.17
C ASP A 525 -50.63 -21.50 -32.12
N GLU A 526 -49.77 -22.41 -31.66
CA GLU A 526 -49.93 -23.86 -31.88
C GLU A 526 -48.75 -24.62 -31.25
N ASP A 527 -49.08 -25.80 -30.71
CA ASP A 527 -48.20 -26.87 -30.32
C ASP A 527 -47.28 -27.31 -31.50
N ASP A 528 -46.06 -27.76 -31.22
CA ASP A 528 -45.48 -28.95 -31.86
C ASP A 528 -44.10 -29.27 -31.24
N ASP A 529 -44.12 -30.34 -30.44
CA ASP A 529 -43.30 -31.55 -30.57
C ASP A 529 -41.85 -31.50 -31.11
N GLU A 530 -41.02 -32.20 -30.32
CA GLU A 530 -40.07 -33.24 -30.74
C GLU A 530 -38.59 -32.92 -31.06
N GLU A 531 -37.78 -33.85 -30.50
CA GLU A 531 -36.50 -34.38 -30.97
C GLU A 531 -35.23 -33.55 -30.69
N ASP A 532 -34.41 -34.01 -29.74
CA ASP A 532 -33.34 -35.01 -29.89
C ASP A 532 -32.12 -34.38 -30.59
N GLU A 533 -31.09 -34.02 -29.82
CA GLU A 533 -29.73 -33.98 -30.34
C GLU A 533 -28.75 -34.57 -29.33
N GLU A 534 -27.81 -35.30 -29.92
CA GLU A 534 -27.01 -36.39 -29.38
C GLU A 534 -25.78 -35.85 -28.65
N ASP A 535 -25.43 -36.46 -27.52
CA ASP A 535 -24.14 -36.26 -26.86
C ASP A 535 -23.05 -36.93 -27.72
N GLU A 536 -22.24 -36.12 -28.40
CA GLU A 536 -21.03 -36.57 -29.09
C GLU A 536 -19.92 -36.84 -28.05
N GLU A 537 -19.54 -38.12 -27.95
CA GLU A 537 -18.31 -38.60 -27.32
C GLU A 537 -17.11 -38.28 -28.24
N GLU A 538 -16.17 -37.43 -27.80
CA GLU A 538 -14.83 -37.37 -28.37
C GLU A 538 -13.80 -37.87 -27.33
N GLU A 539 -13.32 -39.09 -27.56
CA GLU A 539 -12.11 -39.68 -27.01
C GLU A 539 -10.91 -39.18 -27.83
N ASP A 540 -9.99 -38.45 -27.22
CA ASP A 540 -8.65 -38.19 -27.76
C ASP A 540 -7.61 -38.32 -26.62
N GLU A 541 -6.99 -39.49 -26.49
CA GLU A 541 -5.72 -39.68 -25.79
C GLU A 541 -4.74 -40.38 -26.74
N ASP A 542 -3.98 -39.56 -27.48
CA ASP A 542 -2.76 -39.95 -28.19
C ASP A 542 -1.52 -39.69 -27.30
N ASP A 543 -0.49 -40.49 -27.58
CA ASP A 543 0.94 -40.24 -27.35
C ASP A 543 1.58 -40.59 -25.99
N GLU A 544 1.95 -41.87 -25.83
CA GLU A 544 3.21 -42.25 -25.18
C GLU A 544 3.86 -43.40 -25.95
N ASP A 545 5.04 -43.17 -26.53
CA ASP A 545 6.15 -44.13 -26.64
C ASP A 545 7.27 -43.56 -27.53
N ASP A 546 8.23 -42.86 -26.93
CA ASP A 546 9.58 -42.76 -27.50
C ASP A 546 10.61 -42.95 -26.37
N GLU A 547 11.04 -44.20 -26.25
CA GLU A 547 12.20 -44.65 -25.48
C GLU A 547 13.49 -44.21 -26.19
N ASP A 548 14.15 -43.16 -25.71
CA ASP A 548 15.55 -42.89 -26.07
C ASP A 548 16.51 -43.28 -24.95
N LYS A 549 17.48 -44.08 -25.40
CA LYS A 549 18.41 -44.90 -24.63
C LYS A 549 19.58 -44.10 -24.09
N GLU A 550 19.99 -44.53 -22.91
CA GLU A 550 21.23 -44.22 -22.22
C GLU A 550 22.45 -44.50 -23.12
N ASP A 551 23.31 -43.48 -23.31
CA ASP A 551 24.69 -43.66 -23.73
C ASP A 551 25.60 -43.53 -22.49
N ASP A 552 26.18 -44.67 -22.11
CA ASP A 552 27.26 -44.81 -21.16
C ASP A 552 28.56 -44.22 -21.73
N GLU A 553 29.11 -43.17 -21.09
CA GLU A 553 30.52 -42.80 -21.25
C GLU A 553 31.34 -43.49 -20.15
N GLU A 554 31.96 -44.63 -20.49
CA GLU A 554 33.03 -45.25 -19.71
C GLU A 554 34.38 -44.55 -19.98
N ASP A 555 35.07 -44.28 -18.87
CA ASP A 555 36.46 -43.87 -18.73
C ASP A 555 37.45 -44.70 -19.57
N ASN A 556 38.49 -44.04 -20.09
CA ASN A 556 39.75 -44.69 -20.43
C ASN A 556 40.93 -43.91 -19.82
N GLU A 557 41.55 -44.53 -18.81
CA GLU A 557 42.98 -44.45 -18.46
C GLU A 557 43.63 -45.82 -18.71
#